data_AF-A0A7Y9MCL4-F1
#
_entry.id   AF-A0A7Y9MCL4-F1
#
_cell.length_a   1.000
_cell.length_b   1.000
_cell.length_c   1.000
_cell.angle_alpha   90.00
_cell.angle_beta   90.00
_cell.angle_gamma   90.00
#
_symmetry.space_group_name_H-M   'P 1'
#
loop_
_entity.id
_entity.type
_entity.pdbx_description
1 polymer ?
#
loop_
_entity_poly.entity_id
_entity_poly.type
_entity_poly.pdbx_seq_one_letter_code
_entity_poly.pdbx_strand_id
1 'polypeptide(L)'
;MYDILLSSTLVAAVLLLIVMVPGGPLETRSFAHLPRAVFWGFNLFLISLGIASFVVAGGAILGAAWAPIAALVIGVGYVLVFALDLAKIFPATPDEMSSPLLLLEVADLVVGGIVVVVAVGGMIQ
;
A
#
# COMPACT_ATOMS: atom_id res chain seq x y z
N MET A 1 4.01 -22.13 -6.16
CA MET A 1 5.03 -21.06 -6.37
C MET A 1 4.37 -19.69 -6.44
N TYR A 2 3.25 -19.60 -7.16
CA TYR A 2 2.39 -18.42 -7.20
C TYR A 2 2.04 -17.85 -5.81
N ASP A 3 1.52 -18.69 -4.92
CA ASP A 3 1.04 -18.25 -3.60
C ASP A 3 2.13 -17.61 -2.73
N ILE A 4 3.35 -18.16 -2.80
CA ILE A 4 4.53 -17.64 -2.09
C ILE A 4 4.93 -16.28 -2.66
N LEU A 5 4.89 -16.12 -3.99
CA LEU A 5 5.17 -14.84 -4.63
C LEU A 5 4.12 -13.79 -4.25
N LEU A 6 2.83 -14.15 -4.29
CA LEU A 6 1.74 -13.25 -3.90
C LEU A 6 1.90 -12.82 -2.43
N SER A 7 2.11 -13.78 -1.53
CA SER A 7 2.29 -13.52 -0.10
C SER A 7 3.52 -12.67 0.18
N SER A 8 4.67 -12.98 -0.41
CA SER A 8 5.91 -12.21 -0.16
C SER A 8 5.80 -10.78 -0.69
N THR A 9 5.17 -10.59 -1.86
CA THR A 9 4.96 -9.25 -2.44
C THR A 9 4.00 -8.41 -1.60
N LEU A 10 2.90 -9.01 -1.10
CA LEU A 10 1.99 -8.32 -0.16
C LEU A 10 2.72 -7.89 1.11
N VAL A 11 3.53 -8.78 1.70
CA VAL A 11 4.33 -8.43 2.89
C VAL A 11 5.32 -7.31 2.59
N ALA A 12 5.98 -7.34 1.43
CA ALA A 12 6.89 -6.28 1.02
C ALA A 12 6.19 -4.91 0.89
N ALA A 13 4.98 -4.88 0.30
CA ALA A 13 4.17 -3.66 0.21
C ALA A 13 3.84 -3.10 1.61
N VAL A 14 3.49 -3.96 2.57
CA VAL A 14 3.20 -3.49 3.95
C VAL A 14 4.44 -2.93 4.63
N LEU A 15 5.60 -3.58 4.46
CA LEU A 15 6.84 -3.10 5.08
C LEU A 15 7.27 -1.74 4.55
N LEU A 16 7.08 -1.49 3.26
CA LEU A 16 7.29 -0.18 2.66
C LEU A 16 6.30 0.85 3.23
N LEU A 17 5.01 0.52 3.22
CA LEU A 17 3.94 1.39 3.74
C LEU A 17 4.17 1.83 5.19
N ILE A 18 4.52 0.92 6.10
CA ILE A 18 4.70 1.21 7.54
C ILE A 18 5.72 2.33 7.78
N VAL A 19 6.73 2.44 6.91
CA VAL A 19 7.78 3.45 7.08
C VAL A 19 7.31 4.85 6.64
N MET A 20 6.31 4.90 5.75
CA MET A 20 5.83 6.11 5.07
C MET A 20 4.49 6.65 5.60
N VAL A 21 3.78 5.94 6.46
CA VAL A 21 2.51 6.46 7.01
C VAL A 21 2.74 7.76 7.79
N PRO A 22 1.76 8.69 7.81
CA PRO A 22 1.84 9.88 8.65
C PRO A 22 2.16 9.58 10.12
N GLY A 23 3.22 10.19 10.64
CA GLY A 23 3.75 9.90 11.99
C GLY A 23 4.69 8.68 12.05
N GLY A 24 4.98 8.07 10.90
CA GLY A 24 5.99 7.03 10.72
C GLY A 24 7.41 7.59 10.67
N PRO A 25 8.43 6.70 10.55
CA PRO A 25 9.84 7.09 10.65
C PRO A 25 10.35 8.08 9.59
N LEU A 26 9.82 8.02 8.35
CA LEU A 26 10.32 8.84 7.24
C LEU A 26 9.33 9.91 6.76
N GLU A 27 8.09 9.86 7.24
CA GLU A 27 7.09 10.88 6.94
C GLU A 27 7.23 12.07 7.89
N THR A 28 8.05 13.05 7.48
CA THR A 28 8.39 14.23 8.27
C THR A 28 7.47 15.43 8.02
N ARG A 29 6.52 15.32 7.08
CA ARG A 29 5.63 16.43 6.71
C ARG A 29 4.58 16.67 7.81
N SER A 30 4.24 17.93 8.05
CA SER A 30 3.15 18.29 8.95
C SER A 30 1.79 18.23 8.25
N PHE A 31 0.87 17.46 8.85
CA PHE A 31 -0.53 17.37 8.41
C PHE A 31 -1.49 18.13 9.33
N ALA A 32 -0.97 18.99 10.21
CA ALA A 32 -1.77 19.69 11.23
C ALA A 32 -2.81 20.67 10.64
N HIS A 33 -2.63 21.10 9.38
CA HIS A 33 -3.56 21.95 8.65
C HIS A 33 -4.75 21.20 8.06
N LEU A 34 -4.69 19.86 7.98
CA LEU A 34 -5.79 19.07 7.44
C LEU A 34 -6.96 18.95 8.43
N PRO A 35 -8.21 18.88 7.95
CA PRO A 35 -9.34 18.51 8.79
C PRO A 35 -9.08 17.15 9.45
N ARG A 36 -9.28 17.07 10.78
CA ARG A 36 -9.01 15.84 11.55
C ARG A 36 -9.69 14.60 10.97
N ALA A 37 -10.91 14.75 10.46
CA ALA A 37 -11.65 13.65 9.83
C ALA A 37 -10.94 13.09 8.59
N VAL A 38 -10.36 13.96 7.76
CA VAL A 38 -9.60 13.56 6.56
C VAL A 38 -8.31 12.84 6.96
N PHE A 39 -7.55 13.43 7.88
CA PHE A 39 -6.31 12.83 8.38
C PHE A 39 -6.53 11.44 8.99
N TRP A 40 -7.49 11.32 9.91
CA TRP A 40 -7.77 10.03 10.55
C TRP A 40 -8.43 9.02 9.61
N GLY A 41 -9.31 9.48 8.71
CA GLY A 41 -9.92 8.61 7.71
C GLY A 41 -8.89 8.00 6.76
N PHE A 42 -7.94 8.81 6.29
CA PHE A 42 -6.84 8.34 5.44
C PHE A 42 -5.93 7.36 6.18
N ASN A 43 -5.52 7.67 7.41
CA ASN A 43 -4.71 6.75 8.22
C ASN A 43 -5.45 5.44 8.53
N LEU A 44 -6.74 5.50 8.85
CA LEU A 44 -7.55 4.30 9.06
C LEU A 44 -7.58 3.43 7.79
N PHE A 45 -7.67 4.06 6.62
CA PHE A 45 -7.60 3.37 5.34
C PHE A 45 -6.23 2.70 5.14
N LEU A 46 -5.12 3.41 5.35
CA LEU A 46 -3.76 2.84 5.21
C LEU A 46 -3.51 1.68 6.19
N ILE A 47 -3.93 1.83 7.45
CA ILE A 47 -3.83 0.77 8.45
C ILE A 47 -4.65 -0.46 8.02
N SER A 48 -5.87 -0.24 7.55
CA SER A 48 -6.74 -1.31 7.05
C SER A 48 -6.12 -2.02 5.85
N LEU A 49 -5.50 -1.27 4.93
CA LEU A 49 -4.80 -1.81 3.77
C LEU A 49 -3.61 -2.69 4.20
N GLY A 50 -2.83 -2.22 5.19
CA GLY A 50 -1.71 -2.98 5.75
C GLY A 50 -2.14 -4.27 6.46
N ILE A 51 -3.16 -4.20 7.33
CA ILE A 51 -3.70 -5.37 8.04
C ILE A 51 -4.30 -6.37 7.05
N ALA A 52 -5.11 -5.90 6.10
CA ALA A 52 -5.71 -6.75 5.08
C ALA A 52 -4.62 -7.48 4.29
N SER A 53 -3.53 -6.81 3.91
CA SER A 53 -2.42 -7.42 3.18
C SER A 53 -1.80 -8.61 3.91
N PHE A 54 -1.60 -8.53 5.23
CA PHE A 54 -1.14 -9.69 6.02
C PHE A 54 -2.15 -10.83 6.06
N VAL A 55 -3.45 -10.51 6.20
CA VAL A 55 -4.52 -11.52 6.16
C VAL A 55 -4.55 -12.24 4.82
N VAL A 56 -4.47 -11.49 3.71
CA VAL A 56 -4.47 -12.06 2.36
C VAL A 56 -3.19 -12.83 2.08
N ALA A 57 -2.03 -12.36 2.56
CA ALA A 57 -0.77 -13.09 2.47
C ALA A 57 -0.86 -14.47 3.17
N GLY A 58 -1.42 -14.52 4.38
CA GLY A 58 -1.69 -15.76 5.08
C GLY A 58 -2.68 -16.66 4.33
N GLY A 59 -3.76 -16.08 3.79
CA GLY A 59 -4.73 -16.79 2.95
C GLY A 59 -4.09 -17.40 1.70
N ALA A 60 -3.19 -16.68 1.04
CA ALA A 60 -2.44 -17.17 -0.11
C ALA A 60 -1.58 -18.39 0.27
N ILE A 61 -0.80 -18.30 1.35
CA ILE A 61 0.02 -19.44 1.83
C ILE A 61 -0.84 -20.68 2.12
N LEU A 62 -2.06 -20.49 2.63
CA LEU A 62 -3.01 -21.57 2.91
C LEU A 62 -3.76 -22.08 1.67
N GLY A 63 -3.48 -21.55 0.47
CA GLY A 63 -4.14 -21.95 -0.78
C GLY A 63 -5.60 -21.52 -0.86
N ALA A 64 -5.97 -20.43 -0.18
CA ALA A 64 -7.35 -19.97 -0.17
C ALA A 64 -7.75 -19.39 -1.53
N ALA A 65 -8.83 -19.93 -2.12
CA ALA A 65 -9.31 -19.53 -3.45
C ALA A 65 -9.71 -18.04 -3.56
N TRP A 66 -10.03 -17.38 -2.43
CA TRP A 66 -10.37 -15.96 -2.41
C TRP A 66 -9.14 -15.04 -2.41
N ALA A 67 -7.94 -15.55 -2.10
CA ALA A 67 -6.75 -14.74 -1.89
C ALA A 67 -6.31 -13.94 -3.13
N PRO A 68 -6.33 -14.49 -4.36
CA PRO A 68 -5.98 -13.72 -5.56
C PRO A 68 -6.92 -12.53 -5.80
N ILE A 69 -8.23 -12.73 -5.62
CA ILE A 69 -9.22 -11.65 -5.79
C ILE A 69 -9.05 -10.57 -4.73
N ALA A 70 -8.85 -10.96 -3.46
CA ALA A 70 -8.62 -10.00 -2.40
C ALA A 70 -7.29 -9.24 -2.60
N ALA A 71 -6.23 -9.92 -3.04
CA ALA A 71 -4.95 -9.30 -3.34
C ALA A 71 -5.04 -8.31 -4.51
N LEU A 72 -5.88 -8.57 -5.50
CA LEU A 72 -6.13 -7.63 -6.60
C LEU A 72 -6.69 -6.31 -6.07
N VAL A 73 -7.70 -6.38 -5.20
CA VAL A 73 -8.31 -5.18 -4.58
C VAL A 73 -7.27 -4.39 -3.77
N ILE A 74 -6.45 -5.11 -2.99
CA ILE A 74 -5.39 -4.51 -2.17
C ILE A 74 -4.30 -3.88 -3.04
N GLY A 75 -3.84 -4.58 -4.08
CA GLY A 75 -2.82 -4.09 -5.01
C GLY A 75 -3.28 -2.84 -5.75
N VAL A 76 -4.54 -2.81 -6.20
CA VAL A 76 -5.15 -1.58 -6.77
C VAL A 76 -5.20 -0.47 -5.73
N GLY A 77 -5.52 -0.78 -4.47
CA GLY A 77 -5.49 0.18 -3.36
C GLY A 77 -4.10 0.82 -3.19
N TYR A 78 -3.04 0.00 -3.15
CA TYR A 78 -1.65 0.47 -3.11
C TYR A 78 -1.32 1.39 -4.29
N VAL A 79 -1.61 0.93 -5.52
CA VAL A 79 -1.36 1.71 -6.73
C VAL A 79 -2.08 3.07 -6.67
N LEU A 80 -3.36 3.08 -6.29
CA LEU A 80 -4.13 4.32 -6.20
C LEU A 80 -3.57 5.27 -5.16
N VAL A 81 -3.24 4.79 -3.95
CA VAL A 81 -2.65 5.66 -2.90
C VAL A 81 -1.40 6.35 -3.42
N PHE A 82 -0.42 5.58 -3.89
CA PHE A 82 0.87 6.13 -4.24
C PHE A 82 0.84 6.90 -5.57
N ALA A 83 0.01 6.49 -6.54
CA ALA A 83 -0.17 7.27 -7.76
C ALA A 83 -0.87 8.61 -7.50
N LEU A 84 -1.88 8.65 -6.63
CA LEU A 84 -2.58 9.88 -6.28
C LEU A 84 -1.69 10.83 -5.46
N ASP A 85 -0.84 10.31 -4.56
CA ASP A 85 0.11 11.14 -3.81
C ASP A 85 1.19 11.72 -4.72
N LEU A 86 1.80 10.89 -5.57
CA LEU A 86 2.80 11.34 -6.55
C LEU A 86 2.22 12.32 -7.59
N ALA A 87 0.94 12.18 -7.92
CA ALA A 87 0.21 13.13 -8.78
C ALA A 87 -0.19 14.43 -8.06
N LYS A 88 0.15 14.56 -6.76
CA LYS A 88 -0.18 15.72 -5.91
C LYS A 88 -1.69 15.99 -5.83
N ILE A 89 -2.50 14.93 -5.89
CA ILE A 89 -3.96 15.02 -5.77
C ILE A 89 -4.39 15.10 -4.30
N PHE A 90 -3.62 14.48 -3.39
CA PHE A 90 -3.81 14.70 -1.96
C PHE A 90 -3.53 16.16 -1.58
N PRO A 91 -4.15 16.68 -0.51
CA PRO A 91 -3.95 18.06 -0.12
C PRO A 91 -2.48 18.29 0.21
N ALA A 92 -1.85 19.22 -0.51
CA ALA A 92 -0.44 19.49 -0.36
C ALA A 92 -0.11 19.95 1.06
N THR A 93 0.97 19.40 1.61
CA THR A 93 1.63 19.93 2.80
C THR A 93 2.53 21.11 2.37
N PRO A 94 2.73 22.13 3.22
CA PRO A 94 3.72 23.17 2.96
C PRO A 94 5.15 22.60 2.90
N ASP A 95 5.38 21.50 3.61
CA ASP A 95 6.67 20.81 3.67
C ASP A 95 6.90 19.98 2.41
N GLU A 96 8.07 20.13 1.80
CA GLU A 96 8.46 19.33 0.63
C GLU A 96 8.72 17.86 1.01
N MET A 97 8.38 16.96 0.10
CA MET A 97 8.65 15.53 0.24
C MET A 97 10.17 15.27 0.19
N SER A 98 10.69 14.55 1.18
CA SER A 98 12.10 14.18 1.20
C SER A 98 12.43 13.16 0.09
N SER A 99 13.67 13.19 -0.44
CA SER A 99 14.08 12.24 -1.48
C SER A 99 13.94 10.76 -1.08
N PRO A 100 14.23 10.35 0.18
CA PRO A 100 13.97 8.98 0.63
C PRO A 100 12.48 8.61 0.61
N LEU A 101 11.61 9.52 1.03
CA LEU A 101 10.16 9.30 1.03
C LEU A 101 9.64 9.12 -0.41
N LEU A 102 10.05 10.02 -1.32
CA LEU A 102 9.73 9.91 -2.75
C LEU A 102 10.16 8.56 -3.34
N LEU A 103 11.37 8.11 -3.02
CA LEU A 103 11.89 6.82 -3.50
C LEU A 103 11.02 5.66 -3.01
N LEU A 104 10.63 5.69 -1.74
CA LEU A 104 9.81 4.62 -1.17
C LEU A 104 8.38 4.65 -1.71
N GLU A 105 7.80 5.81 -1.97
CA GLU A 105 6.47 5.92 -2.60
C GLU A 105 6.47 5.35 -4.02
N VAL A 106 7.50 5.65 -4.81
CA VAL A 106 7.67 5.05 -6.14
C VAL A 106 7.90 3.54 -6.04
N ALA A 107 8.69 3.09 -5.07
CA ALA A 107 8.92 1.67 -4.84
C ALA A 107 7.62 0.94 -4.48
N ASP A 108 6.81 1.51 -3.60
CA ASP A 108 5.53 0.92 -3.17
C ASP A 108 4.50 0.94 -4.30
N LEU A 109 4.47 2.00 -5.13
CA LEU A 109 3.68 2.01 -6.36
C LEU A 109 4.04 0.84 -7.29
N VAL A 110 5.34 0.60 -7.49
CA VAL A 110 5.81 -0.52 -8.32
C VAL A 110 5.44 -1.86 -7.69
N VAL A 111 5.66 -2.02 -6.37
CA VAL A 111 5.32 -3.25 -5.66
C VAL A 111 3.80 -3.51 -5.69
N GLY A 112 2.97 -2.50 -5.50
CA GLY A 112 1.52 -2.58 -5.67
C GLY A 112 1.12 -3.02 -7.08
N GLY A 113 1.79 -2.50 -8.11
CA GLY A 113 1.63 -2.95 -9.49
C GLY A 113 2.01 -4.42 -9.69
N ILE A 114 3.09 -4.88 -9.06
CA ILE A 114 3.47 -6.30 -9.05
C ILE A 114 2.40 -7.13 -8.36
N VAL A 115 1.86 -6.70 -7.21
CA VAL A 115 0.75 -7.39 -6.53
C VAL A 115 -0.43 -7.56 -7.49
N VAL A 116 -0.80 -6.54 -8.26
CA VAL A 116 -1.89 -6.62 -9.25
C VAL A 116 -1.60 -7.66 -10.32
N VAL A 117 -0.41 -7.63 -10.92
CA VAL A 117 -0.03 -8.57 -11.99
C VAL A 117 -0.02 -10.01 -11.48
N VAL A 118 0.56 -10.22 -10.30
CA VAL A 118 0.58 -11.54 -9.65
C VAL A 118 -0.88 -11.94 -9.36
N ALA A 119 -1.66 -11.12 -8.66
CA ALA A 119 -3.06 -11.39 -8.34
C ALA A 119 -3.88 -11.89 -9.54
N VAL A 120 -3.78 -11.20 -10.69
CA VAL A 120 -4.46 -11.61 -11.94
C VAL A 120 -3.97 -12.98 -12.42
N GLY A 121 -2.66 -13.22 -12.39
CA GLY A 121 -2.07 -14.51 -12.75
C GLY A 121 -2.56 -15.69 -11.89
N GLY A 122 -2.86 -15.44 -10.61
CA GLY A 122 -3.42 -16.46 -9.71
C GLY A 122 -4.89 -16.75 -9.91
N MET A 123 -5.63 -15.84 -10.51
CA MET A 123 -7.06 -16.08 -10.82
C MET A 123 -7.25 -17.03 -12.01
N ILE A 124 -6.18 -17.29 -12.77
CA ILE A 124 -6.21 -18.07 -14.02
C ILE A 124 -5.58 -19.46 -13.82
N GLN A 125 -4.96 -19.72 -12.66
CA GLN A 125 -4.35 -21.01 -12.29
C GLN A 125 -5.32 -21.87 -11.50
#